data_AF-M4WEP4-F1
#
_entry.id   AF-M4WEP4-F1
#
_cell.length_a   1.000
_cell.length_b   1.000
_cell.length_c   1.000
_cell.angle_alpha   90.00
_cell.angle_beta   90.00
_cell.angle_gamma   90.00
#
_symmetry.space_group_name_H-M   'P 1'
#
loop_
_entity.id
_entity.type
_entity.pdbx_description
1 polymer ?
#
loop_
_entity_poly.entity_id
_entity_poly.type
_entity_poly.pdbx_seq_one_letter_code
_entity_poly.pdbx_strand_id
1 'polypeptide(L)'
;FYVTWANRSTEAENCEVNGKMFKNVLDVVLPNCPGLKHISLQTGRKHYVGPFESRGVESHDPPFTEDLPRLNIKNFYYTLEDILFKEVAKKEGLSWSIHRPGNIFGFSPYSMMNLVGTLSVYATICKHEGVPLRFPGSKAAWDGYSDCSDADLIAEHHIWAAVDPYAKNEAFNVSNGDVFKWKQFWKVLAEQFGVEYEEFKEGENLTLQELMKDKGKVWDE
;
A
#
# COMPACT_ATOMS: atom_id res chain seq x y z
N PHE A 1 -13.25 5.97 9.29
CA PHE A 1 -12.13 5.61 8.42
C PHE A 1 -11.93 4.10 8.50
N TYR A 2 -11.77 3.41 7.37
CA TYR A 2 -11.52 1.97 7.32
C TYR A 2 -10.23 1.71 6.55
N VAL A 3 -9.16 1.38 7.30
CA VAL A 3 -7.80 1.18 6.80
C VAL A 3 -7.28 -0.14 7.36
N THR A 4 -7.71 -1.24 6.75
CA THR A 4 -7.30 -2.58 7.18
C THR A 4 -7.28 -3.53 6.01
N TRP A 5 -6.46 -4.55 6.13
CA TRP A 5 -6.34 -5.65 5.20
C TRP A 5 -6.04 -6.91 5.99
N ALA A 6 -6.56 -8.05 5.55
CA ALA A 6 -6.12 -9.37 5.99
C ALA A 6 -5.56 -10.12 4.78
N ASN A 7 -4.31 -10.55 4.88
CA ASN A 7 -3.64 -11.31 3.83
C ASN A 7 -4.07 -12.79 3.84
N ARG A 8 -4.41 -13.33 2.67
CA ARG A 8 -4.70 -14.74 2.43
C ARG A 8 -3.96 -15.23 1.19
N SER A 9 -3.86 -16.55 1.05
CA SER A 9 -3.07 -17.20 0.02
C SER A 9 -3.62 -16.98 -1.38
N THR A 10 -4.95 -16.88 -1.53
CA THR A 10 -5.61 -16.62 -2.81
C THR A 10 -6.42 -15.34 -2.78
N GLU A 11 -6.61 -14.71 -3.95
CA GLU A 11 -7.43 -13.50 -4.01
C GLU A 11 -8.92 -13.77 -3.69
N ALA A 12 -9.42 -14.97 -3.97
CA ALA A 12 -10.77 -15.36 -3.59
C ALA A 12 -10.98 -15.34 -2.06
N GLU A 13 -10.03 -15.87 -1.30
CA GLU A 13 -10.04 -15.80 0.17
C GLU A 13 -9.85 -14.37 0.67
N ASN A 14 -9.03 -13.55 -0.02
CA ASN A 14 -8.92 -12.13 0.29
C ASN A 14 -10.28 -11.42 0.14
N CYS A 15 -11.02 -11.67 -0.94
CA CYS A 15 -12.37 -11.11 -1.13
C CYS A 15 -13.31 -11.52 0.00
N GLU A 16 -13.31 -12.80 0.38
CA GLU A 16 -14.18 -13.31 1.44
C GLU A 16 -13.86 -12.69 2.79
N VAL A 17 -12.59 -12.74 3.22
CA VAL A 17 -12.19 -12.31 4.57
C VAL A 17 -12.28 -10.79 4.71
N ASN A 18 -11.75 -10.04 3.75
CA ASN A 18 -11.78 -8.58 3.80
C ASN A 18 -13.21 -8.05 3.66
N GLY A 19 -14.02 -8.66 2.80
CA GLY A 19 -15.44 -8.34 2.67
C GLY A 19 -16.22 -8.58 3.96
N LYS A 20 -16.01 -9.74 4.63
CA LYS A 20 -16.62 -10.04 5.94
C LYS A 20 -16.19 -9.06 7.02
N MET A 21 -14.88 -8.74 7.12
CA MET A 21 -14.38 -7.77 8.10
C MET A 21 -15.05 -6.40 7.93
N PHE A 22 -15.12 -5.91 6.69
CA PHE A 22 -15.70 -4.60 6.42
C PHE A 22 -17.20 -4.59 6.67
N LYS A 23 -17.90 -5.63 6.20
CA LYS A 23 -19.33 -5.80 6.44
C LYS A 23 -19.66 -5.85 7.93
N ASN A 24 -18.90 -6.59 8.74
CA ASN A 24 -19.11 -6.66 10.18
C ASN A 24 -19.02 -5.28 10.85
N VAL A 25 -18.06 -4.43 10.43
CA VAL A 25 -17.96 -3.06 10.93
C VAL A 25 -19.19 -2.26 10.55
N LEU A 26 -19.61 -2.30 9.28
CA LEU A 26 -20.76 -1.53 8.81
C LEU A 26 -22.08 -1.99 9.43
N ASP A 27 -22.30 -3.30 9.57
CA ASP A 27 -23.52 -3.88 10.16
C ASP A 27 -23.72 -3.45 11.62
N VAL A 28 -22.62 -3.14 12.34
CA VAL A 28 -22.69 -2.61 13.70
C VAL A 28 -22.78 -1.08 13.71
N VAL A 29 -21.95 -0.38 12.93
CA VAL A 29 -21.84 1.08 13.00
C VAL A 29 -23.08 1.76 12.41
N LEU A 30 -23.59 1.31 11.27
CA LEU A 30 -24.69 1.97 10.56
C LEU A 30 -25.99 2.11 11.38
N PRO A 31 -26.51 1.04 12.02
CA PRO A 31 -27.72 1.14 12.83
C PRO A 31 -27.50 1.84 14.17
N ASN A 32 -26.29 1.79 14.75
CA ASN A 32 -26.03 2.29 16.10
C ASN A 32 -25.46 3.72 16.14
N CYS A 33 -25.05 4.29 15.01
CA CYS A 33 -24.48 5.64 14.93
C CYS A 33 -25.38 6.56 14.08
N PRO A 34 -26.45 7.14 14.67
CA PRO A 34 -27.36 8.02 13.92
C PRO A 34 -26.64 9.24 13.33
N GLY A 35 -25.62 9.75 14.01
CA GLY A 35 -24.79 10.89 13.59
C GLY A 35 -23.69 10.58 12.56
N LEU A 36 -23.56 9.33 12.08
CA LEU A 36 -22.55 8.99 11.07
C LEU A 36 -22.80 9.77 9.77
N LYS A 37 -21.78 10.48 9.28
CA LYS A 37 -21.86 11.34 8.09
C LYS A 37 -21.07 10.83 6.88
N HIS A 38 -19.99 10.11 7.12
CA HIS A 38 -19.05 9.75 6.07
C HIS A 38 -18.33 8.43 6.37
N ILE A 39 -18.17 7.59 5.35
CA ILE A 39 -17.30 6.40 5.38
C ILE A 39 -16.16 6.62 4.40
N SER A 40 -14.94 6.67 4.92
CA SER A 40 -13.73 6.77 4.11
C SER A 40 -12.99 5.44 4.11
N LEU A 41 -12.77 4.87 2.92
CA LEU A 41 -12.24 3.53 2.68
C LEU A 41 -10.87 3.62 1.99
N GLN A 42 -9.84 2.99 2.55
CA GLN A 42 -8.54 2.87 1.88
C GLN A 42 -8.44 1.55 1.10
N THR A 43 -8.06 1.64 -0.17
CA THR A 43 -7.71 0.50 -1.03
C THR A 43 -6.24 0.63 -1.47
N GLY A 44 -5.97 0.85 -2.76
CA GLY A 44 -4.61 1.04 -3.26
C GLY A 44 -4.46 0.84 -4.77
N ARG A 45 -3.24 1.05 -5.26
CA ARG A 45 -2.87 0.95 -6.67
C ARG A 45 -3.13 -0.42 -7.31
N LYS A 46 -3.27 -1.50 -6.52
CA LYS A 46 -3.72 -2.82 -7.04
C LYS A 46 -5.11 -2.77 -7.68
N HIS A 47 -5.87 -1.67 -7.52
CA HIS A 47 -7.07 -1.44 -8.31
C HIS A 47 -6.78 -1.44 -9.82
N TYR A 48 -5.61 -0.95 -10.24
CA TYR A 48 -5.25 -0.78 -11.65
C TYR A 48 -4.37 -1.89 -12.22
N VAL A 49 -3.64 -2.58 -11.34
CA VAL A 49 -2.62 -3.60 -11.70
C VAL A 49 -2.97 -5.02 -11.24
N GLY A 50 -4.11 -5.18 -10.58
CA GLY A 50 -4.58 -6.45 -10.06
C GLY A 50 -3.93 -6.92 -8.75
N PRO A 51 -4.42 -8.03 -8.18
CA PRO A 51 -3.86 -8.66 -6.99
C PRO A 51 -2.43 -9.18 -7.23
N PHE A 52 -1.73 -9.49 -6.14
CA PHE A 52 -0.36 -10.00 -6.23
C PHE A 52 -0.26 -11.33 -6.99
N GLU A 53 -1.29 -12.18 -6.90
CA GLU A 53 -1.40 -13.47 -7.60
C GLU A 53 -1.44 -13.32 -9.12
N SER A 54 -2.02 -12.23 -9.65
CA SER A 54 -2.17 -12.00 -11.08
C SER A 54 -1.22 -10.91 -11.62
N ARG A 55 -0.15 -10.60 -10.89
CA ARG A 55 0.83 -9.59 -11.32
C ARG A 55 1.40 -9.95 -12.69
N GLY A 56 1.30 -9.02 -13.64
CA GLY A 56 1.80 -9.19 -15.01
C GLY A 56 0.86 -9.94 -15.95
N VAL A 57 -0.33 -10.35 -15.51
CA VAL A 57 -1.34 -10.99 -16.37
C VAL A 57 -2.18 -9.93 -17.09
N GLU A 58 -2.75 -9.00 -16.33
CA GLU A 58 -3.59 -7.90 -16.84
C GLU A 58 -3.33 -6.65 -15.98
N SER A 59 -3.13 -5.51 -16.64
CA SER A 59 -2.89 -4.21 -16.00
C SER A 59 -3.26 -3.12 -16.99
N HIS A 60 -3.72 -1.98 -16.48
CA HIS A 60 -3.80 -0.75 -17.28
C HIS A 60 -2.40 -0.20 -17.59
N ASP A 61 -2.35 0.71 -18.56
CA ASP A 61 -1.15 1.49 -18.88
C ASP A 61 -1.10 2.73 -17.97
N PRO A 62 0.02 3.03 -17.28
CA PRO A 62 0.17 4.23 -16.47
C PRO A 62 0.33 5.51 -17.32
N PRO A 63 0.05 6.72 -16.78
CA PRO A 63 -0.38 6.99 -15.40
C PRO A 63 -1.84 6.60 -15.15
N PHE A 64 -2.10 5.99 -13.99
CA PHE A 64 -3.43 5.49 -13.64
C PHE A 64 -4.38 6.62 -13.23
N THR A 65 -5.53 6.72 -13.88
CA THR A 65 -6.60 7.64 -13.53
C THR A 65 -7.81 6.89 -12.94
N GLU A 66 -8.62 7.58 -12.15
CA GLU A 66 -9.69 6.99 -11.34
C GLU A 66 -10.90 6.55 -12.16
N ASP A 67 -11.05 7.08 -13.38
CA ASP A 67 -12.08 6.75 -14.36
C ASP A 67 -11.75 5.49 -15.19
N LEU A 68 -10.54 4.91 -15.02
CA LEU A 68 -10.21 3.63 -15.63
C LEU A 68 -11.18 2.54 -15.14
N PRO A 69 -11.67 1.66 -16.04
CA PRO A 69 -12.57 0.60 -15.66
C PRO A 69 -11.86 -0.42 -14.76
N ARG A 70 -12.62 -1.14 -13.94
CA ARG A 70 -12.08 -2.31 -13.22
C ARG A 70 -11.54 -3.34 -14.22
N LEU A 71 -10.41 -3.95 -13.88
CA LEU A 71 -9.89 -5.12 -14.59
C LEU A 71 -10.87 -6.31 -14.47
N ASN A 72 -10.88 -7.21 -15.46
CA ASN A 72 -11.77 -8.39 -15.44
C ASN A 72 -11.18 -9.56 -14.61
N ILE A 73 -10.78 -9.26 -13.39
CA ILE A 73 -10.13 -10.18 -12.45
C ILE A 73 -10.72 -10.00 -11.05
N LYS A 74 -10.60 -11.03 -10.21
CA LYS A 74 -10.96 -10.90 -8.79
C LYS A 74 -10.01 -9.92 -8.12
N ASN A 75 -10.57 -9.03 -7.30
CA ASN A 75 -9.82 -8.10 -6.47
C ASN A 75 -10.67 -7.76 -5.24
N PHE A 76 -10.12 -7.95 -4.05
CA PHE A 76 -10.87 -7.67 -2.82
C PHE A 76 -11.21 -6.17 -2.71
N TYR A 77 -10.46 -5.28 -3.35
CA TYR A 77 -10.83 -3.86 -3.44
C TYR A 77 -12.20 -3.66 -4.07
N TYR A 78 -12.49 -4.35 -5.17
CA TYR A 78 -13.80 -4.26 -5.82
C TYR A 78 -14.90 -4.78 -4.91
N THR A 79 -14.62 -5.85 -4.15
CA THR A 79 -15.56 -6.38 -3.15
C THR A 79 -15.88 -5.35 -2.06
N LEU A 80 -14.87 -4.63 -1.57
CA LEU A 80 -15.05 -3.58 -0.56
C LEU A 80 -15.85 -2.39 -1.10
N GLU A 81 -15.54 -1.93 -2.33
CA GLU A 81 -16.28 -0.87 -3.00
C GLU A 81 -17.75 -1.24 -3.19
N ASP A 82 -18.05 -2.46 -3.65
CA ASP A 82 -19.43 -2.91 -3.87
C ASP A 82 -20.22 -3.01 -2.55
N ILE A 83 -19.57 -3.47 -1.47
CA ILE A 83 -20.16 -3.46 -0.13
C ILE A 83 -20.42 -2.01 0.31
N LEU A 84 -19.45 -1.12 0.16
CA LEU A 84 -19.57 0.30 0.53
C LEU A 84 -20.77 0.93 -0.17
N PHE A 85 -20.85 0.82 -1.49
CA PHE A 85 -21.92 1.42 -2.30
C PHE A 85 -23.30 0.87 -1.92
N LYS A 86 -23.40 -0.44 -1.67
CA LYS A 86 -24.64 -1.07 -1.23
C LYS A 86 -25.08 -0.57 0.15
N GLU A 87 -24.16 -0.38 1.08
CA GLU A 87 -24.48 0.00 2.45
C GLU A 87 -24.80 1.50 2.58
N VAL A 88 -24.08 2.38 1.87
CA VAL A 88 -24.37 3.83 1.88
C VAL A 88 -25.72 4.16 1.24
N ALA A 89 -26.15 3.39 0.22
CA ALA A 89 -27.45 3.56 -0.40
C ALA A 89 -28.65 3.34 0.55
N LYS A 90 -28.43 2.69 1.70
CA LYS A 90 -29.48 2.44 2.72
C LYS A 90 -29.67 3.60 3.68
N LYS A 91 -28.76 4.57 3.73
CA LYS A 91 -28.80 5.69 4.68
C LYS A 91 -28.67 7.01 3.94
N GLU A 92 -29.78 7.73 3.84
CA GLU A 92 -29.82 9.04 3.22
C GLU A 92 -28.82 10.01 3.89
N GLY A 93 -28.09 10.77 3.07
CA GLY A 93 -27.09 11.73 3.53
C GLY A 93 -25.77 11.12 4.03
N LEU A 94 -25.61 9.79 4.03
CA LEU A 94 -24.32 9.15 4.27
C LEU A 94 -23.47 9.21 3.01
N SER A 95 -22.33 9.89 3.09
CA SER A 95 -21.38 10.03 1.99
C SER A 95 -20.20 9.05 2.12
N TRP A 96 -19.42 8.90 1.06
CA TRP A 96 -18.23 8.06 1.08
C TRP A 96 -17.05 8.65 0.31
N SER A 97 -15.86 8.09 0.52
CA SER A 97 -14.66 8.35 -0.28
C SER A 97 -13.79 7.09 -0.34
N ILE A 98 -13.09 6.88 -1.47
CA ILE A 98 -12.13 5.78 -1.65
C ILE A 98 -10.75 6.36 -1.91
N HIS A 99 -9.73 5.89 -1.19
CA HIS A 99 -8.36 6.40 -1.31
C HIS A 99 -7.42 5.29 -1.80
N ARG A 100 -6.69 5.56 -2.89
CA ARG A 100 -5.87 4.58 -3.62
C ARG A 100 -4.38 4.95 -3.56
N PRO A 101 -3.68 4.69 -2.43
CA PRO A 101 -2.24 4.92 -2.34
C PRO A 101 -1.43 3.92 -3.18
N GLY A 102 -0.22 4.32 -3.54
CA GLY A 102 0.85 3.45 -4.03
C GLY A 102 1.59 2.74 -2.90
N ASN A 103 2.92 2.65 -3.00
CA ASN A 103 3.75 2.15 -1.91
C ASN A 103 3.77 3.17 -0.78
N ILE A 104 3.34 2.76 0.42
CA ILE A 104 3.23 3.67 1.56
C ILE A 104 4.59 3.85 2.23
N PHE A 105 5.01 5.10 2.41
CA PHE A 105 6.15 5.49 3.22
C PHE A 105 5.62 6.02 4.55
N GLY A 106 5.98 5.35 5.65
CA GLY A 106 5.46 5.71 6.97
C GLY A 106 6.00 4.80 8.06
N PHE A 107 5.40 4.91 9.25
CA PHE A 107 5.86 4.22 10.44
C PHE A 107 4.74 3.43 11.10
N SER A 108 4.87 2.10 11.09
CA SER A 108 4.12 1.20 11.97
C SER A 108 4.85 -0.15 12.04
N PRO A 109 5.36 -0.57 13.20
CA PRO A 109 6.00 -1.88 13.35
C PRO A 109 5.01 -3.05 13.27
N TYR A 110 3.69 -2.77 13.33
CA TYR A 110 2.64 -3.78 13.19
C TYR A 110 2.06 -3.84 11.77
N SER A 111 2.50 -2.96 10.87
CA SER A 111 2.04 -3.00 9.48
C SER A 111 2.57 -4.24 8.77
N MET A 112 1.68 -4.93 8.06
CA MET A 112 2.05 -6.05 7.19
C MET A 112 2.74 -5.62 5.89
N MET A 113 2.68 -4.33 5.54
CA MET A 113 3.32 -3.77 4.35
C MET A 113 4.03 -2.46 4.73
N ASN A 114 5.23 -2.57 5.29
CA ASN A 114 6.04 -1.42 5.68
C ASN A 114 7.39 -1.44 4.97
N LEU A 115 7.49 -0.74 3.84
CA LEU A 115 8.70 -0.73 3.03
C LEU A 115 9.86 -0.01 3.74
N VAL A 116 9.60 1.17 4.33
CA VAL A 116 10.61 1.96 5.03
C VAL A 116 11.16 1.19 6.23
N GLY A 117 10.28 0.61 7.06
CA GLY A 117 10.68 -0.21 8.21
C GLY A 117 11.48 -1.44 7.80
N THR A 118 11.04 -2.14 6.75
CA THR A 118 11.74 -3.33 6.22
C THR A 118 13.16 -2.98 5.75
N LEU A 119 13.30 -1.90 4.97
CA LEU A 119 14.61 -1.46 4.47
C LEU A 119 15.52 -0.93 5.60
N SER A 120 14.93 -0.30 6.62
CA SER A 120 15.65 0.15 7.81
C SER A 120 16.24 -1.01 8.61
N VAL A 121 15.47 -2.10 8.79
CA VAL A 121 15.95 -3.33 9.45
C VAL A 121 17.09 -3.96 8.64
N TYR A 122 16.94 -4.04 7.32
CA TYR A 122 18.00 -4.55 6.45
C TYR A 122 19.29 -3.72 6.55
N ALA A 123 19.19 -2.39 6.45
CA ALA A 123 20.34 -1.51 6.58
C ALA A 123 21.01 -1.58 7.96
N THR A 124 20.21 -1.73 9.02
CA THR A 124 20.72 -1.93 10.38
C THR A 124 21.54 -3.22 10.50
N ILE A 125 21.03 -4.33 9.95
CA ILE A 125 21.75 -5.62 9.96
C ILE A 125 23.01 -5.55 9.10
N CYS A 126 22.96 -4.93 7.92
CA CYS A 126 24.16 -4.70 7.10
C CYS A 126 25.22 -3.92 7.88
N LYS A 127 24.81 -2.87 8.59
CA LYS A 127 25.70 -2.05 9.40
C LYS A 127 26.34 -2.85 10.55
N HIS A 128 25.55 -3.65 11.27
CA HIS A 128 26.02 -4.51 12.36
C HIS A 128 27.06 -5.53 11.89
N GLU A 129 26.79 -6.18 10.76
CA GLU A 129 27.67 -7.22 10.21
C GLU A 129 28.87 -6.67 9.42
N GLY A 130 28.94 -5.35 9.22
CA GLY A 130 30.01 -4.72 8.44
C GLY A 130 29.99 -5.10 6.95
N VAL A 131 28.81 -5.43 6.41
CA VAL A 131 28.62 -5.81 4.99
C VAL A 131 27.94 -4.67 4.22
N PRO A 132 28.20 -4.52 2.90
CA PRO A 132 27.58 -3.47 2.14
C PRO A 132 26.08 -3.70 1.92
N LEU A 133 25.34 -2.60 1.83
CA LEU A 133 23.92 -2.55 1.52
C LEU A 133 23.69 -2.82 0.03
N ARG A 134 23.39 -4.08 -0.30
CA ARG A 134 23.14 -4.52 -1.69
C ARG A 134 21.68 -4.35 -2.08
N PHE A 135 21.40 -3.81 -3.25
CA PHE A 135 20.04 -3.57 -3.75
C PHE A 135 19.30 -4.88 -4.12
N PRO A 136 18.25 -5.30 -3.39
CA PRO A 136 17.55 -6.56 -3.62
C PRO A 136 16.34 -6.37 -4.55
N GLY A 137 16.59 -5.85 -5.76
CA GLY A 137 15.53 -5.47 -6.70
C GLY A 137 15.93 -5.64 -8.17
N SER A 138 15.06 -5.20 -9.07
CA SER A 138 15.27 -5.29 -10.52
C SER A 138 15.86 -4.01 -11.09
N LYS A 139 16.44 -4.10 -12.29
CA LYS A 139 16.91 -2.94 -13.06
C LYS A 139 15.82 -1.89 -13.28
N ALA A 140 14.59 -2.34 -13.57
CA ALA A 140 13.45 -1.46 -13.76
C ALA A 140 13.14 -0.63 -12.50
N ALA A 141 13.25 -1.23 -11.31
CA ALA A 141 13.11 -0.48 -10.06
C ALA A 141 14.30 0.47 -9.83
N TRP A 142 15.53 0.03 -10.12
CA TRP A 142 16.74 0.82 -9.91
C TRP A 142 16.81 2.09 -10.76
N ASP A 143 16.62 1.94 -12.08
CA ASP A 143 16.80 3.00 -13.08
C ASP A 143 15.50 3.71 -13.46
N GLY A 144 14.36 3.05 -13.24
CA GLY A 144 13.03 3.57 -13.57
C GLY A 144 12.53 4.62 -12.58
N TYR A 145 11.50 5.35 -13.00
CA TYR A 145 10.79 6.27 -12.11
C TYR A 145 9.86 5.49 -11.19
N SER A 146 9.91 5.82 -9.92
CA SER A 146 9.00 5.36 -8.87
C SER A 146 8.34 6.57 -8.22
N ASP A 147 7.18 6.35 -7.63
CA ASP A 147 6.53 7.28 -6.72
C ASP A 147 6.15 6.53 -5.44
N CYS A 148 5.73 7.28 -4.43
CA CYS A 148 5.26 6.73 -3.17
C CYS A 148 4.14 7.60 -2.60
N SER A 149 3.52 7.09 -1.55
CA SER A 149 2.45 7.75 -0.83
C SER A 149 2.86 7.87 0.63
N ASP A 150 3.11 9.09 1.09
CA ASP A 150 3.42 9.38 2.47
C ASP A 150 2.20 9.10 3.38
N ALA A 151 2.43 8.46 4.53
CA ALA A 151 1.36 8.05 5.44
C ALA A 151 0.61 9.24 6.06
N ASP A 152 1.31 10.34 6.36
CA ASP A 152 0.68 11.55 6.90
C ASP A 152 -0.13 12.25 5.80
N LEU A 153 0.40 12.32 4.58
CA LEU A 153 -0.34 12.83 3.41
C LEU A 153 -1.61 12.01 3.13
N ILE A 154 -1.53 10.67 3.24
CA ILE A 154 -2.70 9.80 3.11
C ILE A 154 -3.73 10.16 4.19
N ALA A 155 -3.30 10.36 5.44
CA ALA A 155 -4.20 10.73 6.53
C ALA A 155 -4.85 12.10 6.30
N GLU A 156 -4.09 13.09 5.84
CA GLU A 156 -4.59 14.41 5.43
C GLU A 156 -5.63 14.28 4.32
N HIS A 157 -5.37 13.43 3.32
CA HIS A 157 -6.27 13.19 2.20
C HIS A 157 -7.58 12.51 2.64
N HIS A 158 -7.52 11.57 3.59
CA HIS A 158 -8.69 11.00 4.25
C HIS A 158 -9.53 12.07 4.98
N ILE A 159 -8.87 12.96 5.73
CA ILE A 159 -9.54 14.04 6.47
C ILE A 159 -10.19 15.01 5.50
N TRP A 160 -9.47 15.43 4.45
CA TRP A 160 -9.99 16.31 3.40
C TRP A 160 -11.29 15.76 2.81
N ALA A 161 -11.28 14.51 2.32
CA ALA A 161 -12.48 13.93 1.72
C ALA A 161 -13.65 13.76 2.71
N ALA A 162 -13.34 13.58 4.01
CA ALA A 162 -14.33 13.50 5.06
C ALA A 162 -15.03 14.83 5.36
N VAL A 163 -14.42 15.99 5.06
CA VAL A 163 -14.98 17.31 5.38
C VAL A 163 -15.36 18.16 4.17
N ASP A 164 -14.71 17.96 3.03
CA ASP A 164 -14.94 18.74 1.81
C ASP A 164 -16.21 18.25 1.08
N PRO A 165 -17.17 19.14 0.75
CA PRO A 165 -18.36 18.76 0.00
C PRO A 165 -18.09 18.36 -1.46
N TYR A 166 -16.99 18.81 -2.07
CA TYR A 166 -16.62 18.48 -3.45
C TYR A 166 -15.92 17.13 -3.57
N ALA A 167 -15.50 16.53 -2.45
CA ALA A 167 -14.83 15.24 -2.40
C ALA A 167 -15.79 14.07 -2.09
N LYS A 168 -17.10 14.32 -2.03
CA LYS A 168 -18.08 13.31 -1.62
C LYS A 168 -18.40 12.36 -2.76
N ASN A 169 -18.44 11.08 -2.43
CA ASN A 169 -18.83 9.97 -3.28
C ASN A 169 -17.91 9.77 -4.49
N GLU A 170 -16.62 9.95 -4.24
CA GLU A 170 -15.57 9.87 -5.25
C GLU A 170 -14.42 8.95 -4.79
N ALA A 171 -13.72 8.40 -5.78
CA ALA A 171 -12.47 7.67 -5.57
C ALA A 171 -11.30 8.56 -6.01
N PHE A 172 -10.22 8.54 -5.24
CA PHE A 172 -9.05 9.38 -5.47
C PHE A 172 -7.76 8.59 -5.29
N ASN A 173 -6.84 8.77 -6.23
CA ASN A 173 -5.42 8.44 -6.06
C ASN A 173 -4.81 9.34 -4.97
N VAL A 174 -3.76 8.84 -4.32
CA VAL A 174 -2.95 9.64 -3.39
C VAL A 174 -1.49 9.27 -3.52
N SER A 175 -0.66 10.20 -3.97
CA SER A 175 0.80 10.08 -4.04
C SER A 175 1.43 11.44 -3.73
N ASN A 176 2.74 11.46 -3.51
CA ASN A 176 3.44 12.65 -3.03
C ASN A 176 3.50 13.82 -4.02
N GLY A 177 3.09 13.61 -5.28
CA GLY A 177 3.16 14.61 -6.33
C GLY A 177 4.53 14.74 -7.00
N ASP A 178 5.49 13.88 -6.66
CA ASP A 178 6.82 13.80 -7.26
C ASP A 178 7.17 12.36 -7.69
N VAL A 179 8.34 12.22 -8.32
CA VAL A 179 8.92 10.92 -8.69
C VAL A 179 10.37 10.86 -8.25
N PHE A 180 10.82 9.65 -7.91
CA PHE A 180 12.20 9.37 -7.52
C PHE A 180 12.74 8.14 -8.26
N LYS A 181 14.05 7.89 -8.12
CA LYS A 181 14.67 6.64 -8.56
C LYS A 181 15.29 5.93 -7.36
N TRP A 182 15.14 4.60 -7.31
CA TRP A 182 15.73 3.82 -6.22
C TRP A 182 17.24 3.99 -6.15
N LYS A 183 17.94 4.20 -7.26
CA LYS A 183 19.39 4.47 -7.23
C LYS A 183 19.79 5.67 -6.37
N GLN A 184 18.94 6.70 -6.29
CA GLN A 184 19.19 7.87 -5.43
C GLN A 184 18.78 7.59 -3.99
N PHE A 185 17.60 7.00 -3.79
CA PHE A 185 17.10 6.68 -2.45
C PHE A 185 17.94 5.61 -1.73
N TRP A 186 18.58 4.71 -2.48
CA TRP A 186 19.48 3.71 -1.92
C TRP A 186 20.72 4.34 -1.30
N LYS A 187 21.27 5.37 -1.97
CA LYS A 187 22.35 6.19 -1.41
C LYS A 187 21.90 6.93 -0.15
N VAL A 188 20.71 7.54 -0.16
CA VAL A 188 20.16 8.21 1.02
C VAL A 188 20.02 7.24 2.20
N LEU A 189 19.48 6.03 1.95
CA LEU A 189 19.37 4.99 2.98
C LEU A 189 20.73 4.60 3.55
N ALA A 190 21.72 4.38 2.68
CA ALA A 190 23.09 4.05 3.07
C ALA A 190 23.72 5.13 3.98
N GLU A 191 23.56 6.40 3.60
CA GLU A 191 24.05 7.56 4.36
C GLU A 191 23.38 7.66 5.74
N GLN A 192 22.06 7.46 5.84
CA GLN A 192 21.35 7.53 7.11
C GLN A 192 21.80 6.47 8.13
N PHE A 193 22.14 5.27 7.66
CA PHE A 193 22.61 4.18 8.51
C PHE A 193 24.15 4.09 8.62
N GLY A 194 24.88 4.97 7.90
CA GLY A 194 26.34 4.98 7.88
C GLY A 194 26.93 3.66 7.37
N VAL A 195 26.32 3.05 6.36
CA VAL A 195 26.74 1.77 5.75
C VAL A 195 27.18 2.00 4.31
N GLU A 196 28.22 1.30 3.86
CA GLU A 196 28.60 1.28 2.44
C GLU A 196 27.48 0.65 1.61
N TYR A 197 27.27 1.06 0.36
CA TYR A 197 26.26 0.45 -0.52
C TYR A 197 26.87 -0.03 -1.83
N GLU A 198 26.21 -1.02 -2.44
CA GLU A 198 26.50 -1.44 -3.81
C GLU A 198 25.38 -0.99 -4.75
N GLU A 199 25.76 -0.56 -5.95
CA GLU A 199 24.81 -0.33 -7.02
C GLU A 199 24.21 -1.66 -7.52
N PHE A 200 23.09 -1.56 -8.25
CA PHE A 200 22.48 -2.72 -8.90
C PHE A 200 23.48 -3.45 -9.82
N LYS A 201 23.59 -4.77 -9.66
CA LYS A 201 24.42 -5.65 -10.47
C LYS A 201 23.54 -6.56 -11.33
N GLU A 202 23.68 -6.46 -12.64
CA GLU A 202 22.96 -7.32 -13.59
C GLU A 202 23.33 -8.79 -13.38
N GLY A 203 22.34 -9.69 -13.38
CA GLY A 203 22.53 -11.13 -13.23
C GLY A 203 22.57 -11.64 -11.78
N GLU A 204 22.63 -10.75 -10.78
CA GLU A 204 22.42 -11.12 -9.38
C GLU A 204 20.92 -11.14 -9.06
N ASN A 205 20.34 -12.34 -8.91
CA ASN A 205 18.96 -12.50 -8.46
C ASN A 205 18.85 -12.42 -6.94
N LEU A 206 19.12 -11.23 -6.37
CA LEU A 206 19.02 -10.99 -4.94
C LEU A 206 17.57 -10.79 -4.51
N THR A 207 17.15 -11.51 -3.47
CA THR A 207 15.89 -11.25 -2.78
C THR A 207 16.15 -10.98 -1.31
N LEU A 208 15.40 -10.04 -0.74
CA LEU A 208 15.55 -9.75 0.68
C LEU A 208 15.16 -10.95 1.56
N GLN A 209 14.22 -11.78 1.10
CA GLN A 209 13.82 -13.00 1.79
C GLN A 209 15.00 -13.96 2.01
N GLU A 210 15.81 -14.20 0.97
CA GLU A 210 16.98 -15.07 1.09
C GLU A 210 18.12 -14.40 1.85
N LEU A 211 18.37 -13.10 1.64
CA LEU A 211 19.41 -12.36 2.37
C LEU A 211 19.18 -12.33 3.90
N MET A 212 17.92 -12.38 4.32
CA MET A 212 17.51 -12.23 5.72
C MET A 212 17.07 -13.53 6.41
N LYS A 213 17.11 -14.66 5.69
CA LYS A 213 16.49 -15.95 6.09
C LYS A 213 16.83 -16.43 7.51
N ASP A 214 18.05 -16.17 7.97
CA ASP A 214 18.56 -16.65 9.27
C ASP A 214 19.08 -15.52 10.17
N LYS A 215 18.64 -14.27 9.93
CA LYS A 215 19.12 -13.08 10.66
C LYS A 215 18.40 -12.82 11.99
N GLY A 216 17.54 -13.74 12.45
CA GLY A 216 16.79 -13.57 13.70
C GLY A 216 17.70 -13.35 14.92
N LYS A 217 18.74 -14.17 15.09
CA LYS A 217 19.70 -14.01 16.18
C LYS A 217 20.54 -12.73 16.07
N VAL A 218 20.88 -12.34 14.84
CA VAL A 218 21.64 -11.12 14.55
C VAL A 218 20.82 -9.88 14.92
N TRP A 219 19.50 -9.94 14.78
CA TRP A 219 18.60 -8.87 15.17
C TRP A 219 18.41 -8.75 16.70
N ASP A 220 18.57 -9.85 17.43
CA ASP A 220 18.44 -9.86 18.89
C ASP A 220 19.68 -9.30 19.62
N GLU A 221 20.81 -9.13 18.92
CA GLU A 221 22.06 -8.53 19.41
C GLU A 221 22.03 -6.99 19.40
#